data_AF-A0AA50HUY6-F1
#
_entry.id   AF-A0AA50HUY6-F1
#
_cell.length_a   1.000
_cell.length_b   1.000
_cell.length_c   1.000
_cell.angle_alpha   90.00
_cell.angle_beta   90.00
_cell.angle_gamma   90.00
#
_symmetry.space_group_name_H-M   'P 1'
#
loop_
_entity.id
_entity.type
_entity.pdbx_description
1 polymer ?
#
loop_
_entity_poly.entity_id
_entity_poly.type
_entity_poly.pdbx_seq_one_letter_code
_entity_poly.pdbx_strand_id
1 'polypeptide(L)'
;MTVSPLALAELGFNYQEEDSVRPWAAVLVDLPKNEGVYTYAIPPDLTVQDGDIVAVPFGNQQLGGIVVGCLTKLPPDLPPEKIKPIQDVIVSGFFAPHYWRLLHWLAEYYCTELITVIRMALPPGLLQRSQRRIKLNGDRLPSDWPLFLSQPSHQGARQILTLLQSSKEGDYSYRYLRQKVPGLTKALRNLLKRQWVESYLEPPKAVRPQLPKMVTLLNFDPGAKLTELQARSLTVLKNQGGNVVNGFTQSSALFRLHHSILGKKGASGDRRTGKITAFPGTGG
;
A
#
# COMPACT_ATOMS: atom_id res chain seq x y z
N MET A 1 -32.88 -61.63 5.59
CA MET A 1 -33.08 -60.20 5.27
C MET A 1 -31.73 -59.53 5.35
N THR A 2 -31.15 -59.29 4.19
CA THR A 2 -29.84 -58.68 3.93
C THR A 2 -29.93 -57.18 4.13
N VAL A 3 -29.11 -56.62 5.02
CA VAL A 3 -28.90 -55.18 5.11
C VAL A 3 -27.44 -54.93 4.73
N SER A 4 -27.23 -54.40 3.53
CA SER A 4 -25.92 -54.02 3.01
C SER A 4 -25.27 -52.97 3.91
N PRO A 5 -23.94 -53.03 4.15
CA PRO A 5 -23.22 -51.93 4.77
C PRO A 5 -23.17 -50.78 3.78
N LEU A 6 -23.61 -49.59 4.22
CA LEU A 6 -23.44 -48.34 3.50
C LEU A 6 -21.94 -48.17 3.22
N ALA A 7 -21.56 -48.31 1.96
CA ALA A 7 -20.25 -47.91 1.46
C ALA A 7 -20.15 -46.39 1.60
N LEU A 8 -19.56 -45.94 2.70
CA LEU A 8 -19.01 -44.60 2.81
C LEU A 8 -17.88 -44.55 1.79
N ALA A 9 -18.15 -43.94 0.64
CA ALA A 9 -17.13 -43.65 -0.35
C ALA A 9 -16.11 -42.74 0.34
N GLU A 10 -15.03 -43.34 0.85
CA GLU A 10 -13.84 -42.60 1.17
C GLU A 10 -13.44 -41.89 -0.12
N LEU A 11 -13.67 -40.57 -0.15
CA LEU A 11 -12.99 -39.68 -1.06
C LEU A 11 -11.51 -39.90 -0.77
N GLY A 12 -10.90 -40.78 -1.56
CA GLY A 12 -9.47 -40.92 -1.68
C GLY A 12 -8.93 -39.58 -2.15
N PHE A 13 -8.75 -38.66 -1.21
CA PHE A 13 -7.77 -37.61 -1.34
C PHE A 13 -6.44 -38.34 -1.43
N ASN A 14 -6.05 -38.68 -2.66
CA ASN A 14 -4.69 -39.07 -2.96
C ASN A 14 -3.80 -37.92 -2.48
N TYR A 15 -3.29 -38.05 -1.26
CA TYR A 15 -2.15 -37.31 -0.76
C TYR A 15 -0.93 -37.82 -1.52
N GLN A 16 -0.83 -37.40 -2.78
CA GLN A 16 0.45 -37.31 -3.45
C GLN A 16 1.09 -36.02 -2.92
N GLU A 17 1.64 -36.09 -1.70
CA GLU A 17 2.77 -35.22 -1.32
C GLU A 17 3.96 -35.65 -2.16
N GLU A 18 3.89 -35.43 -3.47
CA GLU A 18 5.11 -35.30 -4.23
C GLU A 18 5.73 -33.98 -3.77
N ASP A 19 6.86 -34.09 -3.06
CA ASP A 19 7.96 -33.10 -3.00
C ASP A 19 8.49 -32.82 -4.42
N SER A 20 7.56 -32.58 -5.33
CA SER A 20 7.77 -32.10 -6.67
C SER A 20 8.28 -30.69 -6.48
N VAL A 21 9.56 -30.49 -6.80
CA VAL A 21 10.12 -29.16 -6.93
C VAL A 21 9.15 -28.37 -7.82
N ARG A 22 8.60 -27.29 -7.29
CA ARG A 22 7.71 -26.38 -8.02
C ARG A 22 8.57 -25.20 -8.46
N PRO A 23 9.25 -25.26 -9.62
CA PRO A 23 10.20 -24.23 -10.02
C PRO A 23 9.49 -22.98 -10.58
N TRP A 24 8.16 -23.00 -10.71
CA TRP A 24 7.39 -21.88 -11.22
C TRP A 24 6.25 -21.50 -10.27
N ALA A 25 5.83 -20.25 -10.34
CA ALA A 25 4.67 -19.73 -9.63
C ALA A 25 3.81 -18.89 -10.57
N ALA A 26 2.50 -19.14 -10.51
CA ALA A 26 1.47 -18.28 -11.08
C ALA A 26 1.23 -17.11 -10.11
N VAL A 27 1.54 -15.89 -10.54
CA VAL A 27 1.45 -14.68 -9.72
C VAL A 27 0.40 -13.76 -10.33
N LEU A 28 -0.62 -13.43 -9.54
CA LEU A 28 -1.58 -12.40 -9.86
C LEU A 28 -0.94 -11.02 -9.65
N VAL A 29 -0.91 -10.23 -10.72
CA VAL A 29 -0.47 -8.84 -10.71
C VAL A 29 -1.68 -7.96 -11.01
N ASP A 30 -1.89 -6.94 -10.18
CA ASP A 30 -3.00 -6.01 -10.29
C ASP A 30 -2.45 -4.64 -10.68
N LEU A 31 -2.64 -4.25 -11.96
CA LEU A 31 -2.26 -2.95 -12.51
C LEU A 31 -3.43 -2.38 -13.31
N PRO A 32 -3.68 -1.05 -13.27
CA PRO A 32 -4.83 -0.42 -13.94
C PRO A 32 -4.99 -0.69 -15.45
N LYS A 33 -3.94 -1.18 -16.14
CA LYS A 33 -3.94 -1.49 -17.58
C LYS A 33 -3.59 -2.94 -17.91
N ASN A 34 -3.08 -3.69 -16.94
CA ASN A 34 -2.51 -5.03 -17.14
C ASN A 34 -2.83 -5.86 -15.89
N GLU A 35 -4.08 -6.31 -15.81
CA GLU A 35 -4.53 -7.20 -14.74
C GLU A 35 -4.46 -8.64 -15.26
N GLY A 36 -3.90 -9.54 -14.46
CA GLY A 36 -3.85 -10.95 -14.84
C GLY A 36 -2.86 -11.77 -14.04
N VAL A 37 -2.82 -13.06 -14.37
CA VAL A 37 -1.88 -14.01 -13.80
C VAL A 37 -0.72 -14.21 -14.75
N TYR A 38 0.49 -14.08 -14.23
CA TYR A 38 1.73 -14.22 -14.95
C TYR A 38 2.58 -15.30 -14.31
N THR A 39 3.27 -16.10 -15.13
CA THR A 39 4.14 -17.17 -14.63
C THR A 39 5.56 -16.64 -14.41
N TYR A 40 6.11 -16.90 -13.23
CA TYR A 40 7.47 -16.53 -12.84
C TYR A 40 8.24 -17.76 -12.39
N ALA A 41 9.58 -17.71 -12.50
CA ALA A 41 10.44 -18.75 -11.96
C ALA A 41 10.70 -18.49 -10.47
N ILE A 42 10.69 -19.56 -9.67
CA ILE A 42 11.07 -19.54 -8.25
C ILE A 42 12.58 -19.80 -8.18
N PRO A 43 13.38 -18.82 -7.72
CA PRO A 43 14.80 -19.04 -7.48
C PRO A 43 15.02 -20.14 -6.43
N PRO A 44 16.08 -20.98 -6.57
CA PRO A 44 16.34 -22.08 -5.64
C PRO A 44 16.62 -21.62 -4.20
N ASP A 45 16.98 -20.35 -4.03
CA ASP A 45 17.30 -19.77 -2.75
C ASP A 45 16.11 -19.11 -2.04
N LEU A 46 14.90 -19.26 -2.60
CA LEU A 46 13.69 -18.57 -2.18
C LEU A 46 12.53 -19.56 -2.04
N THR A 47 11.92 -19.60 -0.86
CA THR A 47 10.74 -20.43 -0.58
C THR A 47 9.49 -19.62 -0.82
N VAL A 48 8.64 -20.06 -1.74
CA VAL A 48 7.37 -19.42 -2.08
C VAL A 48 6.23 -20.38 -1.78
N GLN A 49 5.18 -19.88 -1.15
CA GLN A 49 3.94 -20.60 -0.90
C GLN A 49 2.75 -19.89 -1.57
N ASP A 50 1.67 -20.65 -1.76
CA ASP A 50 0.42 -20.11 -2.27
C ASP A 50 -0.12 -19.07 -1.27
N GLY A 51 -0.59 -17.93 -1.79
CA GLY A 51 -1.04 -16.80 -1.00
C GLY A 51 0.07 -15.84 -0.55
N ASP A 52 1.34 -16.11 -0.81
CA ASP A 52 2.43 -15.18 -0.52
C ASP A 52 2.35 -13.92 -1.39
N ILE A 53 2.68 -12.76 -0.81
CA ILE A 53 2.90 -11.55 -1.59
C ILE A 53 4.37 -11.46 -1.97
N VAL A 54 4.64 -11.47 -3.27
CA VAL A 54 5.98 -11.50 -3.86
C VAL A 54 6.28 -10.22 -4.65
N ALA A 55 7.57 -9.88 -4.75
CA ALA A 55 8.08 -8.83 -5.61
C ALA A 55 8.49 -9.43 -6.96
N VAL A 56 7.84 -8.97 -8.04
CA VAL A 56 8.08 -9.47 -9.39
C VAL A 56 8.47 -8.35 -10.37
N PRO A 57 9.36 -8.64 -11.33
CA PRO A 57 9.64 -7.73 -12.42
C PRO A 57 8.50 -7.70 -13.44
N PHE A 58 8.03 -6.51 -13.76
CA PHE A 58 7.01 -6.31 -14.79
C PHE A 58 7.38 -5.10 -15.66
N GLY A 59 7.71 -5.34 -16.93
CA GLY A 59 8.31 -4.32 -17.79
C GLY A 59 9.57 -3.71 -17.16
N ASN A 60 9.58 -2.39 -16.98
CA ASN A 60 10.68 -1.62 -16.40
C ASN A 60 10.52 -1.36 -14.88
N GLN A 61 9.48 -1.92 -14.26
CA GLN A 61 9.18 -1.70 -12.84
C GLN A 61 9.16 -2.99 -12.02
N GLN A 62 9.04 -2.83 -10.71
CA GLN A 62 8.86 -3.91 -9.73
C GLN A 62 7.49 -3.75 -9.11
N LEU A 63 6.74 -4.83 -9.00
CA LEU A 63 5.38 -4.83 -8.48
C LEU A 63 5.22 -5.88 -7.39
N GLY A 64 4.28 -5.61 -6.48
CA GLY A 64 3.73 -6.65 -5.62
C GLY A 64 2.76 -7.49 -6.44
N GLY A 65 2.87 -8.80 -6.31
CA GLY A 65 1.88 -9.74 -6.81
C GLY A 65 1.59 -10.81 -5.75
N ILE A 66 0.45 -11.47 -5.86
CA ILE A 66 0.12 -12.59 -4.97
C ILE A 66 0.24 -13.92 -5.70
N VAL A 67 0.84 -14.91 -5.05
CA VAL A 67 1.02 -16.24 -5.61
C VAL A 67 -0.32 -16.96 -5.56
N VAL A 68 -0.86 -17.30 -6.72
CA VAL A 68 -2.13 -18.03 -6.87
C VAL A 68 -1.90 -19.54 -6.81
N GLY A 69 -0.74 -19.99 -7.28
CA GLY A 69 -0.40 -21.40 -7.27
C GLY A 69 1.04 -21.64 -7.72
N CYS A 70 1.77 -22.47 -7.00
CA CYS A 70 3.06 -23.00 -7.44
C CYS A 70 2.87 -24.13 -8.46
N LEU A 71 3.62 -24.10 -9.55
CA LEU A 71 3.48 -24.97 -10.72
C LEU A 71 4.70 -25.89 -10.90
N THR A 72 4.42 -27.15 -11.21
CA THR A 72 5.45 -28.17 -11.56
C THR A 72 5.71 -28.24 -13.06
N LYS A 73 4.83 -27.67 -13.90
CA LYS A 73 4.97 -27.64 -15.36
C LYS A 73 4.61 -26.26 -15.91
N LEU A 74 5.27 -25.92 -17.01
CA LEU A 74 5.02 -24.69 -17.74
C LEU A 74 3.78 -24.79 -18.62
N PRO A 75 3.02 -23.70 -18.79
CA PRO A 75 2.02 -23.63 -19.84
C PRO A 75 2.67 -23.87 -21.21
N PRO A 76 2.05 -24.67 -22.10
CA PRO A 76 2.66 -25.08 -23.37
C PRO A 76 3.01 -23.89 -24.29
N ASP A 77 2.27 -22.79 -24.18
CA ASP A 77 2.45 -21.59 -25.01
C ASP A 77 3.50 -20.61 -24.45
N LEU A 78 4.12 -20.92 -23.30
CA LEU A 78 5.05 -20.02 -22.62
C LEU A 78 6.50 -20.49 -22.82
N PRO A 79 7.31 -19.81 -23.66
CA PRO A 79 8.71 -20.16 -23.80
C PRO A 79 9.47 -19.80 -22.51
N PRO A 80 10.36 -20.69 -22.02
CA PRO A 80 11.06 -20.51 -20.74
C PRO A 80 11.94 -19.26 -20.71
N GLU A 81 12.42 -18.80 -21.86
CA GLU A 81 13.27 -17.60 -21.99
C GLU A 81 12.55 -16.29 -21.63
N LYS A 82 11.22 -16.25 -21.75
CA LYS A 82 10.43 -15.06 -21.40
C LYS A 82 10.14 -14.97 -19.89
N ILE A 83 10.47 -16.01 -19.14
CA ILE A 83 10.15 -16.14 -17.73
C ILE A 83 11.19 -15.43 -16.91
N LYS A 84 10.73 -14.46 -16.12
CA LYS A 84 11.59 -13.76 -15.19
C LYS A 84 11.53 -14.44 -13.82
N PRO A 85 12.59 -14.36 -13.02
CA PRO A 85 12.57 -14.87 -11.65
C PRO A 85 11.80 -13.93 -10.71
N ILE A 86 11.18 -14.52 -9.70
CA ILE A 86 10.69 -13.78 -8.52
C ILE A 86 11.89 -13.14 -7.83
N GLN A 87 11.77 -11.86 -7.47
CA GLN A 87 12.87 -11.14 -6.82
C GLN A 87 12.91 -11.37 -5.32
N ASP A 88 11.75 -11.39 -4.67
CA ASP A 88 11.69 -11.57 -3.22
C ASP A 88 10.29 -11.93 -2.76
N VAL A 89 10.17 -12.51 -1.56
CA VAL A 89 8.90 -12.55 -0.83
C VAL A 89 8.79 -11.27 -0.01
N ILE A 90 7.71 -10.51 -0.22
CA ILE A 90 7.44 -9.29 0.54
C ILE A 90 6.76 -9.66 1.85
N VAL A 91 5.72 -10.50 1.80
CA VAL A 91 4.97 -10.99 2.96
C VAL A 91 4.68 -12.46 2.74
N SER A 92 5.19 -13.31 3.63
CA SER A 92 4.90 -14.74 3.65
C SER A 92 3.62 -15.02 4.44
N GLY A 93 2.78 -15.93 3.96
CA GLY A 93 1.55 -16.36 4.63
C GLY A 93 0.55 -15.22 4.80
N PHE A 94 0.43 -14.34 3.80
CA PHE A 94 -0.50 -13.20 3.86
C PHE A 94 -1.93 -13.66 4.14
N PHE A 95 -2.33 -14.77 3.53
CA PHE A 95 -3.54 -15.50 3.91
C PHE A 95 -3.18 -16.68 4.80
N ALA A 96 -3.90 -16.82 5.92
CA ALA A 96 -3.79 -18.01 6.75
C ALA A 96 -4.20 -19.26 5.94
N PRO A 97 -3.59 -20.45 6.18
CA PRO A 97 -3.87 -21.65 5.39
C PRO A 97 -5.36 -22.03 5.32
N HIS A 98 -6.10 -21.87 6.42
CA HIS A 98 -7.54 -22.13 6.45
C HIS A 98 -8.33 -21.15 5.58
N TYR A 99 -7.93 -19.88 5.57
CA TYR A 99 -8.57 -18.86 4.75
C TYR A 99 -8.27 -19.10 3.26
N TRP A 100 -7.04 -19.50 2.92
CA TRP A 100 -6.70 -19.88 1.55
C TRP A 100 -7.55 -21.03 1.03
N ARG A 101 -7.73 -22.10 1.83
CA ARG A 101 -8.63 -23.21 1.51
C ARG A 101 -10.08 -22.76 1.31
N LEU A 102 -10.55 -21.79 2.11
CA LEU A 102 -11.88 -21.20 1.94
C LEU A 102 -12.00 -20.48 0.59
N LEU A 103 -10.99 -19.72 0.16
CA LEU A 103 -11.02 -19.05 -1.15
C LEU A 103 -11.11 -20.06 -2.30
N HIS A 104 -10.39 -21.17 -2.22
CA HIS A 104 -10.51 -22.28 -3.16
C HIS A 104 -11.92 -22.88 -3.16
N TRP A 105 -12.45 -23.21 -1.97
CA TRP A 105 -13.80 -23.74 -1.85
C TRP A 105 -14.86 -22.78 -2.40
N LEU A 106 -14.72 -21.47 -2.18
CA LEU A 106 -15.62 -20.45 -2.74
C LEU A 106 -15.57 -20.41 -4.27
N ALA A 107 -14.37 -20.51 -4.85
CA ALA A 107 -14.19 -20.54 -6.29
C ALA A 107 -14.90 -21.77 -6.91
N GLU A 108 -14.73 -22.94 -6.31
CA GLU A 108 -15.37 -24.18 -6.72
C GLU A 108 -16.90 -24.14 -6.52
N TYR A 109 -17.37 -23.72 -5.35
CA TYR A 109 -18.79 -23.72 -4.99
C TYR A 109 -19.61 -22.77 -5.87
N TYR A 110 -19.06 -21.59 -6.16
CA TYR A 110 -19.74 -20.60 -7.02
C TYR A 110 -19.37 -20.73 -8.50
N CYS A 111 -18.60 -21.74 -8.90
CA CYS A 111 -18.10 -21.91 -10.28
C CYS A 111 -17.43 -20.63 -10.83
N THR A 112 -16.66 -19.95 -9.99
CA THR A 112 -15.95 -18.71 -10.33
C THR A 112 -14.45 -18.94 -10.41
N GLU A 113 -13.75 -18.11 -11.18
CA GLU A 113 -12.29 -18.19 -11.20
C GLU A 113 -11.69 -17.82 -9.84
N LEU A 114 -10.76 -18.64 -9.35
CA LEU A 114 -10.06 -18.42 -8.08
C LEU A 114 -9.44 -17.03 -7.98
N ILE A 115 -8.93 -16.51 -9.10
CA ILE A 115 -8.32 -15.18 -9.19
C ILE A 115 -9.34 -14.10 -8.80
N THR A 116 -10.58 -14.21 -9.26
CA THR A 116 -11.67 -13.27 -8.94
C THR A 116 -11.96 -13.29 -7.44
N VAL A 117 -12.02 -14.48 -6.84
CA VAL A 117 -12.23 -14.65 -5.39
C VAL A 117 -11.08 -14.05 -4.59
N ILE A 118 -9.83 -14.32 -4.96
CA ILE A 118 -8.63 -13.75 -4.32
C ILE A 118 -8.64 -12.22 -4.43
N ARG A 119 -8.97 -11.66 -5.61
CA ARG A 119 -9.05 -10.21 -5.80
C ARG A 119 -10.08 -9.56 -4.89
N MET A 120 -11.24 -10.19 -4.70
CA MET A 120 -12.27 -9.70 -3.77
C MET A 120 -11.83 -9.78 -2.31
N ALA A 121 -10.99 -10.77 -1.97
CA ALA A 121 -10.44 -10.92 -0.62
C ALA A 121 -9.30 -9.93 -0.32
N LEU A 122 -8.64 -9.38 -1.33
CA LEU A 122 -7.55 -8.42 -1.16
C LEU A 122 -8.09 -7.01 -0.86
N PRO A 123 -7.50 -6.28 0.11
CA PRO A 123 -7.79 -4.86 0.30
C PRO A 123 -7.54 -4.06 -0.99
N PRO A 124 -8.45 -3.15 -1.37
CA PRO A 124 -8.34 -2.42 -2.63
C PRO A 124 -7.05 -1.58 -2.67
N GLY A 125 -6.30 -1.72 -3.76
CA GLY A 125 -5.04 -0.99 -3.97
C GLY A 125 -3.84 -1.54 -3.20
N LEU A 126 -3.96 -2.69 -2.51
CA LEU A 126 -2.83 -3.31 -1.81
C LEU A 126 -1.66 -3.60 -2.76
N LEU A 127 -1.92 -4.21 -3.92
CA LEU A 127 -0.88 -4.54 -4.89
C LEU A 127 -0.47 -3.33 -5.76
N GLN A 128 -1.41 -2.42 -6.02
CA GLN A 128 -1.20 -1.27 -6.91
C GLN A 128 -0.46 -0.09 -6.27
N ARG A 129 -0.83 0.26 -5.03
CA ARG A 129 -0.46 1.54 -4.41
C ARG A 129 0.39 1.38 -3.16
N SER A 130 0.52 0.16 -2.62
CA SER A 130 1.36 -0.06 -1.45
C SER A 130 2.83 0.04 -1.83
N GLN A 131 3.61 0.63 -0.94
CA GLN A 131 5.04 0.75 -1.12
C GLN A 131 5.75 -0.35 -0.34
N ARG A 132 6.56 -1.16 -1.01
CA ARG A 132 7.48 -2.09 -0.33
C ARG A 132 8.50 -1.30 0.48
N ARG A 133 8.57 -1.57 1.78
CA ARG A 133 9.51 -0.96 2.72
C ARG A 133 10.31 -2.02 3.45
N ILE A 134 11.52 -1.64 3.82
CA ILE A 134 12.45 -2.45 4.58
C ILE A 134 12.67 -1.74 5.90
N LYS A 135 12.43 -2.45 7.00
CA LYS A 135 12.63 -1.98 8.36
C LYS A 135 13.74 -2.79 9.04
N LEU A 136 14.52 -2.11 9.87
CA LEU A 136 15.53 -2.77 10.70
C LEU A 136 14.84 -3.49 11.87
N ASN A 137 15.23 -4.76 12.08
CA ASN A 137 14.78 -5.52 13.24
C ASN A 137 15.82 -5.38 14.36
N GLY A 138 15.57 -4.46 15.30
CA GLY A 138 16.52 -4.12 16.36
C GLY A 138 16.79 -5.29 17.30
N ASP A 139 15.78 -6.10 17.58
CA ASP A 139 15.87 -7.22 18.54
C ASP A 139 16.74 -8.36 18.01
N ARG A 140 16.78 -8.52 16.68
CA ARG A 140 17.53 -9.60 16.00
C ARG A 140 18.89 -9.14 15.48
N LEU A 141 19.21 -7.86 15.54
CA LEU A 141 20.47 -7.32 15.04
C LEU A 141 21.53 -7.35 16.16
N PRO A 142 22.61 -8.13 16.02
CA PRO A 142 23.70 -8.13 17.00
C PRO A 142 24.40 -6.77 17.05
N SER A 143 24.87 -6.35 18.23
CA SER A 143 25.62 -5.09 18.39
C SER A 143 26.93 -5.07 17.58
N ASP A 144 27.52 -6.24 17.37
CA ASP A 144 28.75 -6.49 16.63
C ASP A 144 28.50 -6.92 15.17
N TRP A 145 27.29 -6.66 14.64
CA TRP A 145 26.95 -6.91 13.23
C TRP A 145 28.01 -6.42 12.21
N PRO A 146 28.73 -5.28 12.42
CA PRO A 146 29.73 -4.84 11.44
C PRO A 146 30.85 -5.86 11.23
N LEU A 147 31.19 -6.65 12.25
CA LEU A 147 32.21 -7.69 12.17
C LEU A 147 31.77 -8.84 11.26
N PHE A 148 30.52 -9.26 11.37
CA PHE A 148 29.93 -10.32 10.54
C PHE A 148 29.83 -9.95 9.05
N LEU A 149 29.91 -8.66 8.73
CA LEU A 149 29.88 -8.14 7.35
C LEU A 149 31.23 -7.53 6.93
N SER A 150 32.34 -7.97 7.53
CA SER A 150 33.67 -7.41 7.25
C SER A 150 34.17 -7.65 5.82
N GLN A 151 33.67 -8.70 5.15
CA GLN A 151 34.14 -9.07 3.81
C GLN A 151 33.64 -8.08 2.73
N PRO A 152 34.43 -7.84 1.66
CA PRO A 152 34.03 -6.95 0.55
C PRO A 152 32.72 -7.36 -0.14
N SER A 153 32.43 -8.66 -0.20
CA SER A 153 31.17 -9.22 -0.73
C SER A 153 29.92 -8.74 0.01
N HIS A 154 30.07 -8.24 1.24
CA HIS A 154 29.00 -7.78 2.11
C HIS A 154 28.87 -6.25 2.19
N GLN A 155 29.62 -5.49 1.38
CA GLN A 155 29.56 -4.03 1.40
C GLN A 155 28.13 -3.49 1.20
N GLY A 156 27.35 -4.08 0.29
CA GLY A 156 25.96 -3.70 0.09
C GLY A 156 25.10 -3.91 1.34
N ALA A 157 25.29 -5.01 2.07
CA ALA A 157 24.54 -5.30 3.29
C ALA A 157 24.87 -4.30 4.42
N ARG A 158 26.16 -3.92 4.56
CA ARG A 158 26.57 -2.87 5.51
C ARG A 158 25.97 -1.52 5.16
N GLN A 159 25.95 -1.15 3.88
CA GLN A 159 25.36 0.10 3.42
C GLN A 159 23.85 0.16 3.72
N ILE A 160 23.13 -0.95 3.54
CA ILE A 160 21.70 -1.01 3.90
C ILE A 160 21.50 -0.78 5.40
N LEU A 161 22.24 -1.51 6.26
CA LEU A 161 22.08 -1.40 7.71
C LEU A 161 22.47 -0.03 8.23
N THR A 162 23.59 0.55 7.75
CA THR A 162 23.99 1.92 8.13
C THR A 162 22.96 2.96 7.72
N LEU A 163 22.37 2.85 6.53
CA LEU A 163 21.27 3.72 6.12
C LEU A 163 20.09 3.54 7.08
N LEU A 164 19.61 2.32 7.29
CA LEU A 164 18.46 2.05 8.16
C LEU A 164 18.68 2.55 9.60
N GLN A 165 19.88 2.39 10.17
CA GLN A 165 20.24 2.93 11.48
C GLN A 165 20.25 4.47 11.54
N SER A 166 20.53 5.14 10.41
CA SER A 166 20.50 6.60 10.33
C SER A 166 19.07 7.19 10.21
N SER A 167 18.08 6.35 9.91
CA SER A 167 16.67 6.75 9.81
C SER A 167 16.04 6.89 11.20
N LYS A 168 15.21 7.93 11.39
CA LYS A 168 14.46 8.12 12.65
C LYS A 168 13.45 7.00 12.94
N GLU A 169 12.84 6.45 11.89
CA GLU A 169 11.82 5.40 11.98
C GLU A 169 12.43 3.99 11.76
N GLY A 170 13.73 3.92 11.44
CA GLY A 170 14.45 2.66 11.23
C GLY A 170 14.10 1.96 9.92
N ASP A 171 13.44 2.63 8.99
CA ASP A 171 12.92 2.05 7.76
C ASP A 171 13.11 2.97 6.53
N TYR A 172 13.14 2.34 5.35
CA TYR A 172 13.18 3.03 4.06
C TYR A 172 12.36 2.29 3.02
N SER A 173 11.91 3.02 2.00
CA SER A 173 11.34 2.39 0.81
C SER A 173 12.37 1.58 0.04
N TYR A 174 11.95 0.45 -0.51
CA TYR A 174 12.79 -0.38 -1.37
C TYR A 174 13.35 0.40 -2.57
N ARG A 175 12.55 1.30 -3.15
CA ARG A 175 12.96 2.17 -4.27
C ARG A 175 14.13 3.08 -3.88
N TYR A 176 14.08 3.68 -2.69
CA TYR A 176 15.17 4.53 -2.18
C TYR A 176 16.45 3.72 -1.98
N LEU A 177 16.35 2.56 -1.33
CA LEU A 177 17.51 1.67 -1.10
C LEU A 177 18.11 1.19 -2.42
N ARG A 178 17.29 0.92 -3.44
CA ARG A 178 17.75 0.44 -4.75
C ARG A 178 18.53 1.51 -5.51
N GLN A 179 18.19 2.79 -5.31
CA GLN A 179 18.90 3.91 -5.91
C GLN A 179 20.26 4.17 -5.24
N LYS A 180 20.37 3.89 -3.93
CA LYS A 180 21.58 4.18 -3.14
C LYS A 180 22.57 3.03 -3.08
N VAL A 181 22.10 1.78 -3.13
CA VAL A 181 22.93 0.59 -2.93
C VAL A 181 22.96 -0.26 -4.20
N PRO A 182 24.08 -0.32 -4.93
CA PRO A 182 24.23 -1.25 -6.05
C PRO A 182 24.21 -2.70 -5.53
N GLY A 183 23.54 -3.60 -6.26
CA GLY A 183 23.42 -5.01 -5.83
C GLY A 183 22.46 -5.23 -4.65
N LEU A 184 21.52 -4.29 -4.40
CA LEU A 184 20.56 -4.33 -3.30
C LEU A 184 19.91 -5.70 -3.11
N THR A 185 19.41 -6.33 -4.17
CA THR A 185 18.64 -7.58 -4.10
C THR A 185 19.39 -8.69 -3.38
N LYS A 186 20.65 -8.96 -3.76
CA LYS A 186 21.45 -10.03 -3.14
C LYS A 186 21.76 -9.72 -1.68
N ALA A 187 22.12 -8.47 -1.39
CA ALA A 187 22.43 -8.02 -0.04
C ALA A 187 21.19 -8.06 0.88
N LEU A 188 20.06 -7.54 0.41
CA LEU A 188 18.80 -7.53 1.13
C LEU A 188 18.31 -8.96 1.41
N ARG A 189 18.39 -9.85 0.43
CA ARG A 189 18.00 -11.25 0.59
C ARG A 189 18.83 -11.95 1.67
N ASN A 190 20.13 -11.65 1.76
CA ASN A 190 20.98 -12.16 2.85
C ASN A 190 20.54 -11.64 4.23
N LEU A 191 20.19 -10.35 4.32
CA LEU A 191 19.72 -9.73 5.56
C LEU A 191 18.35 -10.26 6.00
N LEU A 192 17.42 -10.48 5.06
CA LEU A 192 16.11 -11.08 5.33
C LEU A 192 16.23 -12.52 5.84
N LYS A 193 17.12 -13.32 5.25
CA LYS A 193 17.42 -14.69 5.73
C LYS A 193 17.94 -14.72 7.16
N ARG A 194 18.77 -13.74 7.53
CA ARG A 194 19.27 -13.56 8.91
C ARG A 194 18.24 -12.91 9.83
N GLN A 195 17.09 -12.48 9.30
CA GLN A 195 16.04 -11.79 10.01
C GLN A 195 16.49 -10.48 10.69
N TRP A 196 17.57 -9.86 10.19
CA TRP A 196 18.09 -8.57 10.67
C TRP A 196 17.29 -7.38 10.13
N VAL A 197 16.56 -7.62 9.05
CA VAL A 197 15.61 -6.67 8.47
C VAL A 197 14.30 -7.40 8.20
N GLU A 198 13.23 -6.63 8.12
CA GLU A 198 11.89 -7.09 7.78
C GLU A 198 11.40 -6.34 6.53
N SER A 199 10.72 -7.05 5.64
CA SER A 199 10.07 -6.49 4.46
C SER A 199 8.57 -6.43 4.73
N TYR A 200 7.93 -5.30 4.46
CA TYR A 200 6.49 -5.14 4.60
C TYR A 200 5.92 -4.20 3.53
N LEU A 201 4.60 -4.20 3.39
CA LEU A 201 3.88 -3.26 2.55
C LEU A 201 3.33 -2.10 3.40
N GLU A 202 3.80 -0.89 3.14
CA GLU A 202 3.14 0.31 3.66
C GLU A 202 1.89 0.57 2.81
N PRO A 203 0.69 0.57 3.40
CA PRO A 203 -0.53 0.87 2.66
C PRO A 203 -0.46 2.29 2.09
N PRO A 204 -1.14 2.56 0.96
CA PRO A 204 -1.13 3.88 0.37
C PRO A 204 -1.62 4.93 1.35
N LYS A 205 -0.83 5.99 1.56
CA LYS A 205 -1.26 7.14 2.33
C LYS A 205 -2.51 7.72 1.68
N ALA A 206 -3.57 7.91 2.47
CA ALA A 206 -4.78 8.53 2.00
C ALA A 206 -4.43 9.87 1.32
N VAL A 207 -4.88 10.04 0.07
CA VAL A 207 -4.74 11.31 -0.64
C VAL A 207 -5.53 12.33 0.18
N ARG A 208 -4.82 13.26 0.84
CA ARG A 208 -5.47 14.35 1.54
C ARG A 208 -6.05 15.28 0.48
N PRO A 209 -7.37 15.38 0.34
CA PRO A 209 -7.95 16.30 -0.63
C PRO A 209 -7.45 17.71 -0.30
N GLN A 210 -7.00 18.44 -1.31
CA GLN A 210 -6.77 19.87 -1.13
C GLN A 210 -8.15 20.48 -0.90
N LEU A 211 -8.43 20.91 0.32
CA LEU A 211 -9.66 21.62 0.64
C LEU A 211 -9.49 23.05 0.14
N PRO A 212 -10.10 23.45 -0.99
CA PRO A 212 -10.03 24.84 -1.37
C PRO A 212 -10.74 25.67 -0.30
N LYS A 213 -10.10 26.75 0.13
CA LYS A 213 -10.73 27.69 1.04
C LYS A 213 -11.92 28.32 0.32
N MET A 214 -13.12 28.13 0.87
CA MET A 214 -14.35 28.72 0.40
C MET A 214 -14.73 29.88 1.33
N VAL A 215 -15.10 31.01 0.75
CA VAL A 215 -15.66 32.15 1.47
C VAL A 215 -17.14 32.21 1.16
N THR A 216 -17.97 32.12 2.20
CA THR A 216 -19.43 32.27 2.12
C THR A 216 -19.84 33.57 2.79
N LEU A 217 -20.59 34.42 2.09
CA LEU A 217 -21.23 35.59 2.71
C LEU A 217 -22.42 35.12 3.55
N LEU A 218 -22.28 35.19 4.88
CA LEU A 218 -23.32 34.74 5.80
C LEU A 218 -24.33 35.83 6.17
N ASN A 219 -23.91 37.10 6.25
CA ASN A 219 -24.78 38.27 6.40
C ASN A 219 -23.99 39.57 6.12
N PHE A 220 -24.67 40.61 5.61
CA PHE A 220 -24.07 41.90 5.30
C PHE A 220 -24.92 43.05 5.88
N ASP A 221 -24.32 43.88 6.73
CA ASP A 221 -24.94 45.11 7.22
C ASP A 221 -24.80 46.24 6.18
N PRO A 222 -25.90 46.78 5.63
CA PRO A 222 -25.86 47.82 4.61
C PRO A 222 -25.22 49.14 5.06
N GLY A 223 -25.13 49.37 6.37
CA GLY A 223 -24.58 50.60 6.97
C GLY A 223 -23.09 50.54 7.33
N ALA A 224 -22.38 49.43 7.06
CA ALA A 224 -20.97 49.31 7.39
C ALA A 224 -20.10 50.20 6.48
N LYS A 225 -19.21 51.01 7.06
CA LYS A 225 -18.21 51.79 6.29
C LYS A 225 -17.17 50.83 5.70
N LEU A 226 -17.36 50.48 4.44
CA LEU A 226 -16.45 49.61 3.70
C LEU A 226 -15.34 50.41 3.02
N THR A 227 -14.13 49.86 2.98
CA THR A 227 -13.09 50.34 2.06
C THR A 227 -13.44 49.94 0.62
N GLU A 228 -12.95 50.68 -0.38
CA GLU A 228 -13.21 50.38 -1.80
C GLU A 228 -12.91 48.93 -2.20
N LEU A 229 -11.86 48.36 -1.61
CA LEU A 229 -11.42 46.99 -1.86
C LEU A 229 -12.39 45.95 -1.25
N GLN A 230 -12.99 46.26 -0.10
CA GLN A 230 -13.99 45.42 0.55
C GLN A 230 -15.33 45.46 -0.19
N ALA A 231 -15.72 46.65 -0.66
CA ALA A 231 -16.89 46.82 -1.52
C ALA A 231 -16.75 46.04 -2.83
N ARG A 232 -15.58 46.11 -3.50
CA ARG A 232 -15.31 45.34 -4.71
C ARG A 232 -15.38 43.82 -4.48
N SER A 233 -14.77 43.32 -3.40
CA SER A 233 -14.87 41.90 -3.06
C SER A 233 -16.29 41.45 -2.73
N LEU A 234 -17.09 42.28 -2.05
CA LEU A 234 -18.49 42.01 -1.76
C LEU A 234 -19.36 42.00 -3.01
N THR A 235 -19.13 42.90 -3.97
CA THR A 235 -19.81 42.89 -5.27
C THR A 235 -19.49 41.62 -6.05
N VAL A 236 -18.23 41.17 -6.04
CA VAL A 236 -17.83 39.89 -6.67
C VAL A 236 -18.51 38.70 -6.00
N LEU A 237 -18.56 38.66 -4.67
CA LEU A 237 -19.24 37.61 -3.91
C LEU A 237 -20.77 37.62 -4.12
N LYS A 238 -21.42 38.79 -4.18
CA LYS A 238 -22.86 38.91 -4.48
C LYS A 238 -23.19 38.44 -5.90
N ASN A 239 -22.36 38.81 -6.88
CA ASN A 239 -22.57 38.42 -8.28
C ASN A 239 -22.34 36.92 -8.52
N GLN A 240 -21.61 36.23 -7.62
CA GLN A 240 -21.37 34.78 -7.68
C GLN A 240 -22.24 33.98 -6.70
N GLY A 241 -23.37 34.53 -6.25
CA GLY A 241 -24.34 33.81 -5.42
C GLY A 241 -23.87 33.55 -3.98
N GLY A 242 -22.91 34.33 -3.49
CA GLY A 242 -22.47 34.33 -2.09
C GLY A 242 -21.34 33.35 -1.76
N ASN A 243 -20.88 32.53 -2.72
CA ASN A 243 -19.81 31.54 -2.51
C ASN A 243 -18.69 31.71 -3.54
N VAL A 244 -17.44 31.85 -3.07
CA VAL A 244 -16.27 31.88 -3.97
C VAL A 244 -15.19 30.91 -3.48
N VAL A 245 -14.71 30.09 -4.41
CA VAL A 245 -13.59 29.16 -4.21
C VAL A 245 -12.30 29.90 -4.54
N ASN A 246 -11.36 29.97 -3.58
CA ASN A 246 -10.13 30.78 -3.69
C ASN A 246 -9.23 30.48 -4.92
N GLY A 247 -9.47 29.39 -5.66
CA GLY A 247 -8.69 29.02 -6.86
C GLY A 247 -9.05 29.76 -8.15
N PHE A 248 -10.15 30.53 -8.19
CA PHE A 248 -10.65 31.17 -9.41
C PHE A 248 -10.42 32.69 -9.49
N THR A 249 -9.68 33.31 -8.56
CA THR A 249 -9.44 34.75 -8.59
C THR A 249 -7.96 35.08 -8.45
N GLN A 250 -7.37 35.71 -9.47
CA GLN A 250 -6.01 36.28 -9.42
C GLN A 250 -5.92 37.54 -8.53
N SER A 251 -6.85 37.73 -7.59
CA SER A 251 -6.89 38.93 -6.76
C SER A 251 -6.54 38.58 -5.32
N SER A 252 -5.29 38.89 -4.96
CA SER A 252 -4.75 38.88 -3.59
C SER A 252 -5.55 39.73 -2.59
N ALA A 253 -6.58 40.46 -3.06
CA ALA A 253 -7.50 41.31 -2.32
C ALA A 253 -8.44 40.53 -1.35
N LEU A 254 -8.93 39.36 -1.74
CA LEU A 254 -9.81 38.54 -0.89
C LEU A 254 -9.08 37.99 0.36
N PHE A 255 -7.75 37.96 0.34
CA PHE A 255 -6.92 37.43 1.42
C PHE A 255 -6.91 38.33 2.68
N ARG A 256 -7.05 39.65 2.52
CA ARG A 256 -7.01 40.61 3.66
C ARG A 256 -8.35 40.78 4.38
N LEU A 257 -9.47 40.40 3.76
CA LEU A 257 -10.79 40.52 4.37
C LEU A 257 -10.99 39.56 5.56
N HIS A 258 -10.33 38.39 5.53
CA HIS A 258 -10.33 37.42 6.63
C HIS A 258 -9.83 38.04 7.96
N HIS A 259 -8.94 39.03 7.91
CA HIS A 259 -8.37 39.67 9.11
C HIS A 259 -9.05 40.97 9.53
N SER A 260 -9.93 41.56 8.70
CA SER A 260 -10.53 42.86 8.99
C SER A 260 -11.99 42.78 9.46
N ILE A 261 -12.71 41.70 9.13
CA ILE A 261 -14.13 41.53 9.54
C ILE A 261 -14.24 40.69 10.82
N LEU A 262 -13.27 39.82 11.11
CA LEU A 262 -13.12 39.21 12.43
C LEU A 262 -12.26 40.15 13.29
N GLY A 263 -12.91 40.93 14.14
CA GLY A 263 -12.25 41.81 15.09
C GLY A 263 -11.09 41.11 15.81
N LYS A 264 -9.97 41.81 15.94
CA LYS A 264 -8.83 41.41 16.76
C LYS A 264 -9.33 41.00 18.15
N LYS A 265 -9.41 39.70 18.43
CA LYS A 265 -9.16 39.14 19.76
C LYS A 265 -8.05 38.11 19.62
N GLY A 266 -6.97 38.36 20.34
CA GLY A 266 -5.71 37.65 20.22
C GLY A 266 -5.88 36.16 20.41
N ALA A 267 -5.09 35.40 19.65
CA ALA A 267 -4.89 33.98 19.87
C ALA A 267 -3.38 33.72 19.87
N SER A 268 -2.80 33.89 21.06
CA SER A 268 -1.78 32.96 21.53
C SER A 268 -2.41 31.57 21.59
N GLY A 269 -1.67 30.56 21.14
CA GLY A 269 -1.79 29.20 21.65
C GLY A 269 -3.02 28.39 21.24
N ASP A 270 -2.71 27.33 20.50
CA ASP A 270 -3.34 26.01 20.60
C ASP A 270 -4.38 25.62 19.54
N ARG A 271 -4.04 24.51 18.89
CA ARG A 271 -4.83 23.82 17.87
C ARG A 271 -5.69 22.80 18.59
N ARG A 272 -7.00 22.99 18.63
CA ARG A 272 -7.99 21.90 18.70
C ARG A 272 -9.40 22.45 18.44
N THR A 273 -10.06 21.87 17.45
CA THR A 273 -11.51 21.62 17.38
C THR A 273 -12.42 22.59 18.15
N GLY A 274 -13.05 23.54 17.45
CA GLY A 274 -14.14 24.37 17.97
C GLY A 274 -15.41 24.21 17.15
N LYS A 275 -16.28 23.32 17.60
CA LYS A 275 -17.70 23.19 17.20
C LYS A 275 -18.46 24.29 17.97
N ILE A 276 -19.23 25.15 17.31
CA ILE A 276 -20.13 26.08 18.02
C ILE A 276 -21.53 25.99 17.42
N THR A 277 -22.38 25.29 18.15
CA THR A 277 -23.85 25.25 18.05
C THR A 277 -24.45 26.45 18.77
N ALA A 278 -25.48 27.07 18.20
CA ALA A 278 -26.46 27.86 18.96
C ALA A 278 -27.82 27.81 18.25
N PHE A 279 -28.78 27.08 18.84
CA PHE A 279 -30.22 27.25 18.62
C PHE A 279 -30.77 28.24 19.67
N PRO A 280 -31.96 28.84 19.46
CA PRO A 280 -32.44 29.99 20.20
C PRO A 280 -33.19 29.59 21.48
N GLY A 281 -33.20 30.49 22.48
CA GLY A 281 -33.96 30.34 23.72
C GLY A 281 -34.26 31.68 24.37
N THR A 282 -35.47 32.19 24.09
CA THR A 282 -36.42 32.94 24.95
C THR A 282 -35.95 33.89 26.06
N GLY A 283 -36.56 35.08 26.07
CA GLY A 283 -36.86 35.82 27.31
C GLY A 283 -37.02 37.32 27.09
N GLY A 284 -38.26 37.80 26.92
CA GLY A 284 -38.63 39.22 26.82
C GLY A 284 -39.84 39.42 25.92
#